data_AF-A0A367IIQ1-F1
#
_entry.id   AF-A0A367IIQ1-F1
#
_cell.length_a   1.000
_cell.length_b   1.000
_cell.length_c   1.000
_cell.angle_alpha   90.00
_cell.angle_beta   90.00
_cell.angle_gamma   90.00
#
_symmetry.space_group_name_H-M   'P 1'
#
loop_
_entity.id
_entity.type
_entity.pdbx_description
1 polymer ?
#
loop_
_entity_poly.entity_id
_entity_poly.type
_entity_poly.pdbx_seq_one_letter_code
_entity_poly.pdbx_strand_id
1 'polypeptide(L)'
;MPTLPQEILEEIFKYLSPKDNTQCQLTCRRWEQLAQEAVYKEVEIVDDDQMTSFLQSLATSVSLPGKLIRHINIKYPSEEEVTDNYPGYDWDSDDDFDLTN
;
A
#
# COMPACT_ATOMS: atom_id res chain seq x y z
N MET A 1 -30.07 -21.20 -8.15
CA MET A 1 -28.60 -21.41 -8.07
C MET A 1 -28.31 -22.03 -6.72
N PRO A 2 -27.65 -23.21 -6.64
CA PRO A 2 -27.22 -23.75 -5.36
C PRO A 2 -26.31 -22.73 -4.67
N THR A 3 -26.69 -22.33 -3.46
CA THR A 3 -25.93 -21.37 -2.67
C THR A 3 -24.73 -22.10 -2.07
N LEU A 4 -23.54 -21.82 -2.59
CA LEU A 4 -22.30 -22.29 -1.97
C LEU A 4 -22.27 -21.78 -0.51
N PRO A 5 -21.88 -22.61 0.48
CA PRO A 5 -21.67 -22.14 1.85
C PRO A 5 -20.60 -21.03 1.90
N GLN A 6 -20.68 -20.17 2.91
CA GLN A 6 -19.81 -19.00 3.00
C GLN A 6 -18.36 -19.42 3.22
N GLU A 7 -18.15 -20.41 4.06
CA GLU A 7 -16.86 -20.96 4.45
C GLU A 7 -16.11 -21.49 3.23
N ILE A 8 -16.82 -22.11 2.28
CA ILE A 8 -16.22 -22.61 1.04
C ILE A 8 -15.81 -21.44 0.13
N LEU A 9 -16.62 -20.37 0.07
CA LEU A 9 -16.30 -19.20 -0.74
C LEU A 9 -15.09 -18.43 -0.16
N GLU A 10 -15.04 -18.27 1.15
CA GLU A 10 -13.88 -17.71 1.86
C GLU A 10 -12.62 -18.53 1.59
N GLU A 11 -12.72 -19.86 1.64
CA GLU A 11 -11.59 -20.74 1.36
C GLU A 11 -11.11 -20.59 -0.09
N ILE A 12 -12.02 -20.47 -1.07
CA ILE A 12 -11.66 -20.20 -2.46
C ILE A 12 -10.89 -18.89 -2.59
N PHE A 13 -11.36 -17.81 -1.96
CA PHE A 13 -10.74 -16.48 -2.06
C PHE A 13 -9.33 -16.43 -1.47
N LYS A 14 -8.96 -17.32 -0.54
CA LYS A 14 -7.58 -17.43 -0.05
C LYS A 14 -6.59 -17.92 -1.11
N TYR A 15 -7.06 -18.65 -2.13
CA TYR A 15 -6.20 -19.18 -3.20
C TYR A 15 -6.21 -18.32 -4.46
N LEU A 16 -7.06 -17.30 -4.53
CA LEU A 16 -7.11 -16.38 -5.66
C LEU A 16 -6.04 -15.31 -5.55
N SER A 17 -5.56 -14.85 -6.71
CA SER A 17 -4.68 -13.69 -6.74
C SER A 17 -5.44 -12.43 -6.30
N PRO A 18 -4.75 -11.39 -5.79
CA PRO A 18 -5.39 -10.13 -5.41
C PRO A 18 -6.21 -9.51 -6.56
N LYS A 19 -5.74 -9.69 -7.81
CA LYS A 19 -6.43 -9.24 -9.02
C LYS A 19 -7.76 -9.98 -9.22
N ASP A 20 -7.75 -11.30 -9.09
CA ASP A 20 -8.95 -12.12 -9.28
C ASP A 20 -9.96 -11.89 -8.15
N ASN A 21 -9.48 -11.75 -6.91
CA ASN A 21 -10.33 -11.37 -5.79
C ASN A 21 -10.98 -9.99 -5.99
N THR A 22 -10.25 -9.03 -6.56
CA THR A 22 -10.80 -7.71 -6.90
C THR A 22 -11.93 -7.82 -7.93
N GLN A 23 -11.80 -8.69 -8.94
CA GLN A 23 -12.88 -8.96 -9.89
C GLN A 23 -14.08 -9.65 -9.24
N CYS A 24 -13.85 -10.56 -8.31
CA CYS A 24 -14.90 -11.25 -7.56
C CYS A 24 -15.74 -10.30 -6.70
N GLN A 25 -15.26 -9.10 -6.39
CA GLN A 25 -16.07 -8.11 -5.68
C GLN A 25 -17.26 -7.61 -6.52
N LEU A 26 -17.17 -7.71 -7.85
CA LEU A 26 -18.16 -7.17 -8.78
C LEU A 26 -19.30 -8.13 -9.10
N THR A 27 -19.29 -9.37 -8.58
CA THR A 27 -20.28 -10.40 -8.94
C THR A 27 -21.62 -10.20 -8.23
N CYS A 28 -21.60 -10.03 -6.90
CA CYS A 28 -22.80 -9.78 -6.09
C CYS A 28 -22.39 -9.28 -4.70
N ARG A 29 -23.31 -8.66 -3.94
CA ARG A 29 -23.03 -8.12 -2.58
C ARG A 29 -22.39 -9.12 -1.62
N ARG A 30 -22.76 -10.40 -1.70
CA ARG A 30 -22.19 -11.45 -0.85
C ARG A 30 -20.72 -11.71 -1.20
N TRP A 31 -20.39 -11.73 -2.49
CA TRP A 31 -19.02 -11.92 -2.95
C TRP A 31 -18.20 -10.66 -2.72
N GLU A 32 -18.79 -9.48 -2.88
CA GLU A 32 -18.19 -8.19 -2.54
C GLU A 32 -17.61 -8.19 -1.13
N GLN A 33 -18.42 -8.52 -0.12
CA GLN A 33 -17.98 -8.52 1.28
C GLN A 33 -16.83 -9.51 1.52
N LEU A 34 -17.00 -10.75 1.07
CA LEU A 34 -16.04 -11.82 1.34
C LEU A 34 -14.74 -11.66 0.54
N ALA A 35 -14.82 -11.15 -0.69
CA ALA A 35 -13.64 -10.87 -1.49
C ALA A 35 -12.91 -9.61 -0.97
N GLN A 36 -13.62 -8.60 -0.46
CA GLN A 36 -12.97 -7.47 0.22
C GLN A 36 -12.23 -7.92 1.47
N GLU A 37 -12.83 -8.79 2.28
CA GLU A 37 -12.14 -9.39 3.43
C GLU A 37 -10.85 -10.11 3.01
N ALA A 38 -10.88 -10.86 1.91
CA ALA A 38 -9.70 -11.55 1.41
C ALA A 38 -8.61 -10.59 0.87
N VAL A 39 -9.00 -9.55 0.12
CA VAL A 39 -8.05 -8.58 -0.49
C VAL A 39 -7.39 -7.71 0.57
N TYR A 40 -8.16 -7.19 1.52
CA TYR A 40 -7.65 -6.21 2.48
C TYR A 40 -7.02 -6.85 3.72
N LYS A 41 -7.14 -8.17 3.92
CA LYS A 41 -6.58 -8.86 5.09
C LYS A 41 -5.10 -8.55 5.30
N GLU A 42 -4.33 -8.59 4.21
CA GLU A 42 -2.88 -8.36 4.19
C GLU A 42 -2.56 -7.41 3.03
N VAL A 43 -2.17 -6.18 3.35
CA VAL A 43 -1.85 -5.14 2.38
C VAL A 43 -0.34 -4.95 2.33
N GLU A 44 0.23 -5.08 1.16
CA GLU A 44 1.65 -4.79 0.89
C GLU A 44 1.75 -3.51 0.07
N ILE A 45 2.58 -2.58 0.54
CA ILE A 45 2.83 -1.28 -0.09
C ILE A 45 4.32 -1.18 -0.38
N VAL A 46 4.67 -1.07 -1.65
CA VAL A 46 6.08 -1.09 -2.11
C VAL A 46 6.63 0.30 -2.42
N ASP A 47 5.77 1.21 -2.86
CA ASP A 47 6.14 2.52 -3.35
C ASP A 47 5.12 3.59 -2.96
N ASP A 48 5.48 4.86 -3.19
CA ASP A 48 4.66 6.02 -2.85
C ASP A 48 3.36 6.09 -3.68
N ASP A 49 3.35 5.55 -4.90
CA ASP A 49 2.18 5.52 -5.77
C ASP A 49 1.14 4.54 -5.25
N GLN A 50 1.58 3.37 -4.78
CA GLN A 50 0.76 2.37 -4.11
C GLN A 50 0.25 2.90 -2.77
N MET A 51 1.08 3.59 -2.00
CA MET A 51 0.68 4.23 -0.75
C MET A 51 -0.46 5.24 -1.01
N THR A 52 -0.26 6.11 -2.00
CA THR A 52 -1.25 7.14 -2.35
C THR A 52 -2.56 6.53 -2.82
N SER A 53 -2.49 5.55 -3.73
CA SER A 53 -3.66 4.82 -4.24
C SER A 53 -4.41 4.10 -3.12
N PHE A 54 -3.66 3.48 -2.20
CA PHE A 54 -4.23 2.82 -1.04
C PHE A 54 -4.93 3.81 -0.10
N LEU A 55 -4.28 4.91 0.28
CA LEU A 55 -4.88 5.95 1.13
C LEU A 55 -6.14 6.54 0.48
N GLN A 56 -6.13 6.76 -0.84
CA GLN A 56 -7.29 7.24 -1.56
C GLN A 56 -8.44 6.21 -1.52
N SER A 57 -8.15 4.92 -1.66
CA SER A 57 -9.16 3.86 -1.56
C SER A 57 -9.77 3.77 -0.16
N LEU A 58 -8.96 3.95 0.90
CA LEU A 58 -9.44 4.02 2.28
C LEU A 58 -10.33 5.24 2.53
N ALA A 59 -9.95 6.40 2.00
CA ALA A 59 -10.66 7.66 2.23
C ALA A 59 -11.99 7.74 1.47
N THR A 60 -12.08 7.13 0.29
CA THR A 60 -13.23 7.28 -0.62
C THR A 60 -14.19 6.10 -0.60
N SER A 61 -13.78 4.94 -0.11
CA SER A 61 -14.63 3.75 -0.13
C SER A 61 -15.73 3.77 0.94
N VAL A 62 -16.97 3.57 0.49
CA VAL A 62 -18.15 3.41 1.35
C VAL A 62 -18.08 2.12 2.18
N SER A 63 -17.38 1.09 1.70
CA SER A 63 -17.26 -0.19 2.40
C SER A 63 -16.31 -0.17 3.60
N LEU A 64 -15.61 0.95 3.82
CA LEU A 64 -14.63 1.13 4.90
C LEU A 64 -13.62 -0.04 5.00
N PRO A 65 -12.92 -0.37 3.90
CA PRO A 65 -12.06 -1.54 3.81
C PRO A 65 -10.92 -1.54 4.83
N GLY A 66 -10.56 -0.37 5.37
CA GLY A 66 -9.59 -0.22 6.47
C GLY A 66 -9.93 -1.02 7.72
N LYS A 67 -11.21 -1.36 7.97
CA LYS A 67 -11.62 -2.21 9.09
C LYS A 67 -11.26 -3.69 8.91
N LEU A 68 -11.03 -4.12 7.68
CA LEU A 68 -10.77 -5.51 7.33
C LEU A 68 -9.28 -5.85 7.38
N ILE A 69 -8.44 -4.81 7.45
CA ILE A 69 -6.99 -4.93 7.45
C ILE A 69 -6.51 -5.56 8.75
N ARG A 70 -5.74 -6.64 8.63
CA ARG A 70 -5.10 -7.30 9.77
C ARG A 70 -3.60 -7.02 9.81
N HIS A 71 -2.96 -6.93 8.64
CA HIS A 71 -1.54 -6.62 8.54
C HIS A 71 -1.29 -5.64 7.38
N ILE A 72 -0.46 -4.63 7.63
CA ILE A 72 0.08 -3.73 6.61
C ILE A 72 1.58 -3.90 6.60
N ASN A 73 2.15 -4.19 5.44
CA ASN A 73 3.59 -4.25 5.22
C ASN A 73 3.99 -3.11 4.28
N ILE A 74 4.80 -2.19 4.80
CA ILE A 74 5.32 -1.06 4.01
C ILE A 74 6.79 -1.36 3.77
N LYS A 75 7.16 -1.59 2.52
CA LYS A 75 8.55 -1.75 2.13
C LYS A 75 9.16 -0.38 1.96
N TYR A 76 10.26 -0.15 2.67
CA TYR A 76 11.14 0.97 2.42
C TYR A 76 12.27 0.47 1.51
N PRO A 77 12.65 1.22 0.47
CA PRO A 77 13.92 0.95 -0.18
C PRO A 77 15.02 1.06 0.89
N SER A 78 15.79 -0.02 1.08
CA SER A 78 16.97 0.01 1.94
C SER A 78 17.95 1.05 1.42
N GLU A 79 18.59 1.80 2.32
CA GLU A 79 19.61 2.85 2.05
C GLU A 79 20.92 2.30 1.44
N GLU A 80 20.91 1.16 0.75
CA GLU A 80 22.10 0.61 0.11
C GLU A 80 22.14 1.03 -1.37
N GLU A 81 23.23 1.76 -1.68
CA GLU A 81 23.62 2.38 -2.97
C GLU A 81 23.22 3.84 -3.20
N VAL A 82 23.35 4.69 -2.17
CA VAL A 82 23.89 6.04 -2.42
C VAL A 82 25.41 5.91 -2.46
N THR A 83 25.98 5.55 -3.61
CA THR A 83 27.42 5.76 -3.80
C THR A 83 27.66 7.25 -3.84
N ASP A 84 28.35 7.75 -2.82
CA ASP A 84 28.82 9.12 -2.65
C ASP A 84 29.28 9.74 -3.97
N ASN A 85 28.44 10.62 -4.52
CA ASN A 85 28.89 11.71 -5.38
C ASN A 85 28.35 13.01 -4.78
N TYR A 86 28.66 13.22 -3.49
CA TYR A 86 28.69 14.57 -2.95
C TYR A 86 29.99 15.21 -3.45
N PRO A 87 29.95 16.17 -4.40
CA PRO A 87 31.10 17.04 -4.60
C PRO A 87 31.36 17.72 -3.26
N GLY A 88 32.55 17.53 -2.69
CA GLY A 88 32.93 18.12 -1.42
C GLY A 88 32.65 19.62 -1.46
N TYR A 89 31.67 20.07 -0.68
CA TYR A 89 31.59 21.46 -0.30
C TYR A 89 32.79 21.71 0.62
N ASP A 90 33.80 22.42 0.14
CA ASP A 90 34.88 22.94 0.97
C ASP A 90 34.25 23.94 1.96
N TRP A 91 34.02 23.48 3.19
CA TRP A 91 33.52 24.28 4.31
C TRP A 91 34.58 25.25 4.88
N ASP A 92 35.79 25.27 4.29
CA ASP A 92 36.90 26.14 4.68
C ASP A 92 36.98 27.43 3.86
N SER A 93 35.93 27.78 3.09
CA SER A 93 35.83 29.16 2.59
C SER A 93 35.36 30.07 3.72
N ASP A 94 36.34 30.53 4.51
CA ASP A 94 36.24 31.72 5.35
C ASP A 94 35.91 32.93 4.44
N ASP A 95 34.63 33.13 4.14
CA ASP A 95 34.15 34.43 3.69
C ASP A 95 34.25 35.38 4.88
N ASP A 96 35.40 36.05 4.98
CA ASP A 96 35.61 37.24 5.81
C ASP A 96 34.46 38.23 5.51
N PHE A 97 33.49 38.28 6.42
CA PHE A 97 32.45 39.29 6.39
C PHE A 97 33.09 40.62 6.79
N ASP A 98 33.64 41.33 5.81
CA ASP A 98 34.24 42.65 5.98
C ASP A 98 33.17 43.62 6.52
N LEU A 99 33.22 43.87 7.83
CA LEU A 99 32.50 44.95 8.48
C LEU A 99 33.19 46.26 8.16
N THR A 100 32.78 46.92 7.06
CA THR A 100 33.10 48.34 6.86
C THR A 100 31.84 49.20 6.64
N ASN A 101 31.60 50.00 7.67
CA ASN A 101 30.81 51.24 7.83
C ASN A 101 29.29 51.23 7.68
#